data_AF-A0A519WIL9-F1
#
_entry.id   AF-A0A519WIL9-F1
#
_cell.length_a   1.000
_cell.length_b   1.000
_cell.length_c   1.000
_cell.angle_alpha   90.00
_cell.angle_beta   90.00
_cell.angle_gamma   90.00
#
_symmetry.space_group_name_H-M   'P 1'
#
loop_
_entity.id
_entity.type
_entity.pdbx_description
1 polymer ?
#
loop_
_entity_poly.entity_id
_entity_poly.type
_entity_poly.pdbx_seq_one_letter_code
_entity_poly.pdbx_strand_id
1 'polypeptide(L)'
;MRLTKFIYITVFCMAATSFTIKAQETKTTEKKTEEKSVIEDIEVVRPYKPILAEAVKLRRSPDLNDVKTYKAKFNYNLTERKLELNSDINKLQAQQVAEERKAELINNYVKGAVGSANTLFAEGYVNMGDDPALEAGAYFQHLGQSGKLNKQKADQQKLSVFGRTIGDLATLSGRVNFQRNGLYFYGIDNSNPTLNPDPERQVLKFFEAEGEVVNKFTDDPDAFSYAAKANGYIWSDKFSAKESSIVLNGYVNKRINSFNLGLASSVELGSTKDELTAVGNNIFKLNPYIKLQTNGVTVNAGINFVQEFGDVSSSRIFPAVTADFTMIPDYLQIFGELKGDVNRNSLKQFTDENPFLNSNIFIKNSIEKLSISGGIKGTGGPGFGYKAKIYHKIIEDMPLFVNNFTDFNKFDVIYDYGTTKLTGAEGEISVQVSDALKWTGKINIEEYKPASETLSWFKPQMRLSSDL
;
A
#
# COMPACT_ATOMS: atom_id res chain seq x y z
N MET A 1 5.09 2.70 36.37
CA MET A 1 4.27 2.74 35.14
C MET A 1 3.77 4.17 34.94
N ARG A 2 4.33 4.93 34.00
CA ARG A 2 3.88 6.31 33.66
C ARG A 2 3.32 6.28 32.23
N LEU A 3 2.06 6.68 32.03
CA LEU A 3 1.50 6.82 30.69
C LEU A 3 1.93 8.15 30.08
N THR A 4 2.92 8.12 29.18
CA THR A 4 3.24 9.25 28.29
C THR A 4 2.24 9.28 27.13
N LYS A 5 1.12 9.97 27.32
CA LYS A 5 0.20 10.29 26.21
C LYS A 5 0.84 11.36 25.32
N PHE A 6 1.25 10.99 24.11
CA PHE A 6 1.49 11.96 23.04
C PHE A 6 0.17 12.18 22.28
N ILE A 7 -0.35 13.41 22.33
CA ILE A 7 -1.53 13.83 21.57
C ILE A 7 -1.02 14.72 20.44
N TYR A 8 -1.03 14.19 19.22
CA TYR A 8 -0.75 14.98 18.01
C TYR A 8 -2.05 15.51 17.43
N ILE A 9 -2.19 16.84 17.40
CA ILE A 9 -3.31 17.54 16.77
C ILE A 9 -2.80 18.11 15.45
N THR A 10 -3.13 17.45 14.34
CA THR A 10 -2.71 17.85 12.99
C THR A 10 -3.80 18.72 12.35
N VAL A 11 -3.69 20.05 12.50
CA VAL A 11 -4.56 21.01 11.78
C VAL A 11 -3.98 21.29 10.41
N PHE A 12 -4.68 20.89 9.35
CA PHE A 12 -4.27 21.18 7.97
C PHE A 12 -4.87 22.51 7.49
N CYS A 13 -4.10 23.60 7.65
CA CYS A 13 -4.42 24.88 7.02
C CYS A 13 -3.69 24.99 5.67
N MET A 14 -4.44 25.12 4.57
CA MET A 14 -3.87 25.56 3.30
C MET A 14 -3.45 27.04 3.41
N ALA A 15 -2.15 27.31 3.25
CA ALA A 15 -1.61 28.65 3.08
C ALA A 15 -0.65 28.64 1.88
N ALA A 16 -0.82 29.59 0.95
CA ALA A 16 -0.10 29.59 -0.31
C ALA A 16 1.24 30.35 -0.22
N THR A 17 2.26 29.76 -0.84
CA THR A 17 3.39 30.43 -1.53
C THR A 17 4.08 31.63 -0.88
N SER A 18 5.38 31.48 -0.57
CA SER A 18 6.44 32.34 -1.11
C SER A 18 7.83 31.75 -0.84
N PHE A 19 8.67 31.68 -1.88
CA PHE A 19 10.10 31.35 -1.74
C PHE A 19 10.91 32.60 -1.36
N THR A 20 11.87 32.47 -0.45
CA THR A 20 13.07 33.33 -0.44
C THR A 20 14.29 32.54 -0.01
N ILE A 21 15.36 32.61 -0.79
CA ILE A 21 16.66 32.00 -0.51
C ILE A 21 17.53 33.06 0.20
N LYS A 22 18.32 32.67 1.20
CA LYS A 22 19.48 33.44 1.63
C LYS A 22 20.72 32.55 1.78
N ALA A 23 21.84 33.07 1.32
CA ALA A 23 23.10 32.34 1.20
C ALA A 23 23.94 32.41 2.49
N GLN A 24 24.97 31.56 2.52
CA GLN A 24 25.97 31.40 3.57
C GLN A 24 27.22 32.24 3.26
N GLU A 25 27.85 32.85 4.26
CA GLU A 25 29.22 33.38 4.12
C GLU A 25 30.00 33.40 5.46
N THR A 26 31.29 33.72 5.42
CA THR A 26 32.30 33.07 6.28
C THR A 26 33.33 34.04 6.90
N LYS A 27 33.31 34.14 8.25
CA LYS A 27 34.43 34.20 9.22
C LYS A 27 35.69 35.09 8.98
N THR A 28 36.14 35.75 10.08
CA THR A 28 37.51 36.32 10.33
C THR A 28 37.75 37.71 9.66
N THR A 29 38.47 38.72 10.20
CA THR A 29 39.69 38.74 11.05
C THR A 29 39.91 40.06 11.86
N GLU A 30 40.53 39.94 13.06
CA GLU A 30 41.29 40.88 13.94
C GLU A 30 41.10 42.44 13.94
N LYS A 31 41.13 43.04 15.16
CA LYS A 31 42.27 43.88 15.63
C LYS A 31 42.30 44.23 17.14
N LYS A 32 43.53 44.20 17.69
CA LYS A 32 44.22 45.01 18.74
C LYS A 32 43.52 46.31 19.27
N THR A 33 43.78 46.87 20.48
CA THR A 33 45.03 46.91 21.31
C THR A 33 44.83 47.56 22.74
N GLU A 34 45.83 47.46 23.67
CA GLU A 34 46.12 48.30 24.91
C GLU A 34 45.14 48.32 26.13
N GLU A 35 45.51 48.57 27.42
CA GLU A 35 46.80 48.56 28.19
C GLU A 35 46.63 48.63 29.76
N LYS A 36 47.73 48.48 30.53
CA LYS A 36 47.98 48.85 31.99
C LYS A 36 47.25 48.05 33.10
N SER A 37 47.73 47.91 34.36
CA SER A 37 48.98 48.24 35.13
C SER A 37 49.10 47.27 36.35
N VAL A 38 50.23 46.60 36.69
CA VAL A 38 51.51 47.04 37.33
C VAL A 38 51.40 47.58 38.78
N ILE A 39 51.84 46.77 39.77
CA ILE A 39 52.73 47.01 40.96
C ILE A 39 53.14 45.60 41.52
N GLU A 40 54.32 45.20 42.05
CA GLU A 40 55.74 45.65 41.98
C GLU A 40 56.47 46.03 43.30
N ASP A 41 56.81 45.04 44.16
CA ASP A 41 57.79 45.06 45.28
C ASP A 41 58.52 43.68 45.32
N ILE A 42 59.85 43.44 45.39
CA ILE A 42 61.10 44.18 45.74
C ILE A 42 61.54 44.06 47.21
N GLU A 43 62.60 43.28 47.51
CA GLU A 43 63.76 43.76 48.29
C GLU A 43 65.07 42.95 48.07
N VAL A 44 66.00 43.57 47.32
CA VAL A 44 67.47 43.71 47.49
C VAL A 44 68.37 42.53 47.90
N VAL A 45 69.43 42.34 47.11
CA VAL A 45 70.69 41.62 47.44
C VAL A 45 71.88 42.58 47.40
N ARG A 46 72.75 42.62 48.43
CA ARG A 46 74.10 43.25 48.37
C ARG A 46 75.19 42.48 49.16
N PRO A 47 76.49 42.65 48.84
CA PRO A 47 77.46 41.56 48.96
C PRO A 47 78.68 41.83 49.87
N TYR A 48 79.30 40.76 50.39
CA TYR A 48 80.61 40.78 51.05
C TYR A 48 81.23 39.37 51.15
N LYS A 49 82.54 39.10 51.19
CA LYS A 49 83.75 39.66 50.51
C LYS A 49 84.92 38.72 50.86
N PRO A 50 85.38 37.82 49.97
CA PRO A 50 86.47 36.90 50.31
C PRO A 50 87.81 37.65 50.39
N ILE A 51 88.62 37.32 51.41
CA ILE A 51 89.98 37.84 51.58
C ILE A 51 90.94 36.65 51.43
N LEU A 52 91.90 36.74 50.52
CA LEU A 52 92.96 35.74 50.38
C LEU A 52 94.08 36.05 51.38
N ALA A 53 94.38 35.09 52.25
CA ALA A 53 95.62 35.05 53.02
C ALA A 53 96.62 34.11 52.32
N GLU A 54 97.88 34.50 52.21
CA GLU A 54 98.90 33.66 51.57
C GLU A 54 99.22 32.42 52.40
N ALA A 55 99.20 31.24 51.75
CA ALA A 55 99.32 29.96 52.41
C ALA A 55 100.79 29.48 52.49
N VAL A 56 101.35 29.45 53.71
CA VAL A 56 102.65 28.81 53.97
C VAL A 56 102.53 27.29 53.76
N LYS A 57 103.28 26.73 52.81
CA LYS A 57 103.30 25.28 52.52
C LYS A 57 103.99 24.47 53.64
N LEU A 58 103.22 24.05 54.63
CA LEU A 58 103.61 23.00 55.57
C LEU A 58 103.73 21.65 54.84
N ARG A 59 104.95 21.29 54.43
CA ARG A 59 105.27 19.96 53.87
C ARG A 59 105.35 18.92 55.00
N ARG A 60 104.20 18.41 55.45
CA ARG A 60 104.15 17.21 56.31
C ARG A 60 104.11 15.96 55.43
N SER A 61 105.15 15.15 55.51
CA SER A 61 105.13 13.79 54.95
C SER A 61 104.11 12.93 55.72
N PRO A 62 103.32 12.07 55.06
CA PRO A 62 102.48 11.10 55.76
C PRO A 62 103.33 10.13 56.59
N ASP A 63 102.78 9.70 57.73
CA ASP A 63 103.26 8.50 58.41
C ASP A 63 102.89 7.26 57.57
N LEU A 64 103.81 6.29 57.50
CA LEU A 64 103.70 5.07 56.70
C LEU A 64 103.25 3.85 57.53
N ASN A 65 102.88 4.06 58.79
CA ASN A 65 102.22 3.07 59.65
C ASN A 65 100.83 2.69 59.11
N ASP A 66 100.76 1.69 58.22
CA ASP A 66 99.52 1.14 57.64
C ASP A 66 98.66 0.41 58.69
N VAL A 67 97.87 1.18 59.43
CA VAL A 67 96.81 0.67 60.31
C VAL A 67 95.72 0.06 59.44
N LYS A 68 95.83 -1.25 59.20
CA LYS A 68 94.91 -2.05 58.37
C LYS A 68 93.44 -1.70 58.63
N THR A 69 92.86 -0.96 57.72
CA THR A 69 91.48 -0.46 57.84
C THR A 69 90.50 -1.64 57.81
N TYR A 70 89.62 -1.72 58.80
CA TYR A 70 88.56 -2.74 58.84
C TYR A 70 87.55 -2.51 57.70
N LYS A 71 87.77 -3.19 56.57
CA LYS A 71 86.85 -3.18 55.44
C LYS A 71 85.66 -4.10 55.76
N ALA A 72 84.59 -3.50 56.26
CA ALA A 72 83.32 -4.19 56.48
C ALA A 72 82.84 -4.87 55.18
N LYS A 73 82.53 -6.16 55.26
CA LYS A 73 81.93 -6.91 54.13
C LYS A 73 80.44 -6.57 54.05
N PHE A 74 80.11 -5.58 53.23
CA PHE A 74 78.71 -5.26 52.90
C PHE A 74 78.14 -6.33 51.96
N ASN A 75 77.32 -7.23 52.52
CA ASN A 75 76.50 -8.15 51.72
C ASN A 75 75.31 -7.38 51.13
N TYR A 76 75.49 -6.80 49.94
CA TYR A 76 74.42 -6.18 49.18
C TYR A 76 73.49 -7.23 48.58
N ASN A 77 72.42 -7.55 49.31
CA ASN A 77 71.37 -8.44 48.80
C ASN A 77 70.42 -7.65 47.87
N LEU A 78 70.90 -7.31 46.66
CA LEU A 78 70.06 -6.70 45.63
C LEU A 78 68.91 -7.66 45.32
N THR A 79 67.69 -7.29 45.70
CA THR A 79 66.50 -8.00 45.24
C THR A 79 66.31 -7.66 43.76
N GLU A 80 66.66 -8.59 42.88
CA GLU A 80 66.42 -8.46 41.44
C GLU A 80 64.91 -8.48 41.13
N ARG A 81 64.24 -7.35 41.39
CA ARG A 81 62.91 -7.06 40.89
C ARG A 81 63.02 -6.75 39.40
N LYS A 82 63.25 -7.80 38.60
CA LYS A 82 63.02 -7.80 37.16
C LYS A 82 61.60 -7.30 36.94
N LEU A 83 61.48 -6.09 36.39
CA LEU A 83 60.18 -5.43 36.25
C LEU A 83 59.50 -6.04 35.03
N GLU A 84 58.81 -7.15 35.26
CA GLU A 84 58.02 -7.84 34.24
C GLU A 84 56.78 -7.01 33.92
N LEU A 85 57.01 -5.97 33.11
CA LEU A 85 56.01 -5.30 32.30
C LEU A 85 55.38 -6.36 31.40
N ASN A 86 54.38 -7.05 31.93
CA ASN A 86 53.52 -7.93 31.16
C ASN A 86 52.56 -7.08 30.33
N SER A 87 53.14 -6.29 29.42
CA SER A 87 52.45 -5.55 28.37
C SER A 87 52.00 -6.49 27.27
N ASP A 88 51.39 -7.61 27.66
CA ASP A 88 50.39 -8.27 26.85
C ASP A 88 49.36 -7.19 26.51
N ILE A 89 49.34 -6.77 25.25
CA ILE A 89 48.33 -5.85 24.74
C ILE A 89 47.03 -6.64 24.70
N ASN A 90 46.35 -6.68 25.86
CA ASN A 90 45.02 -7.26 26.01
C ASN A 90 44.16 -6.71 24.88
N LYS A 91 43.76 -7.60 23.97
CA LYS A 91 42.95 -7.22 22.81
C LYS A 91 41.74 -6.45 23.33
N LEU A 92 41.60 -5.20 22.90
CA LEU A 92 40.43 -4.37 23.21
C LEU A 92 39.18 -5.20 22.88
N GLN A 93 38.45 -5.60 23.91
CA GLN A 93 37.19 -6.29 23.68
C GLN A 93 36.27 -5.28 23.01
N ALA A 94 35.81 -5.62 21.81
CA ALA A 94 34.85 -4.80 21.10
C ALA A 94 33.63 -4.63 22.01
N GLN A 95 33.32 -3.39 22.39
CA GLN A 95 32.11 -3.07 23.13
C GLN A 95 30.94 -3.62 22.34
N GLN A 96 30.27 -4.64 22.88
CA GLN A 96 29.06 -5.17 22.24
C GLN A 96 28.07 -4.01 22.13
N VAL A 97 27.69 -3.69 20.90
CA VAL A 97 26.59 -2.77 20.63
C VAL A 97 25.38 -3.39 21.30
N ALA A 98 24.76 -2.65 22.23
CA ALA A 98 23.54 -3.13 22.87
C ALA A 98 22.52 -3.44 21.78
N GLU A 99 21.92 -4.63 21.82
CA GLU A 99 20.96 -5.05 20.79
C GLU A 99 19.92 -3.94 20.58
N GLU A 100 19.85 -3.44 19.34
CA GLU A 100 18.86 -2.45 18.97
C GLU A 100 17.49 -3.05 19.27
N ARG A 101 16.74 -2.40 20.16
CA ARG A 101 15.44 -2.92 20.59
C ARG A 101 14.57 -3.06 19.35
N LYS A 102 14.29 -4.31 18.96
CA LYS A 102 13.34 -4.63 17.89
C LYS A 102 12.09 -3.80 18.12
N ALA A 103 11.74 -2.97 17.13
CA ALA A 103 10.59 -2.10 17.24
C ALA A 103 9.34 -2.94 17.54
N GLU A 104 8.62 -2.62 18.61
CA GLU A 104 7.36 -3.28 18.95
C GLU A 104 6.33 -2.91 17.88
N LEU A 105 6.14 -3.80 16.91
CA LEU A 105 5.22 -3.60 15.79
C LEU A 105 3.78 -3.68 16.28
N ILE A 106 3.16 -2.52 16.49
CA ILE A 106 1.75 -2.41 16.90
C ILE A 106 0.86 -2.68 15.67
N ASN A 107 0.71 -3.95 15.33
CA ASN A 107 -0.06 -4.45 14.18
C ASN A 107 -1.60 -4.32 14.33
N ASN A 108 -2.06 -3.53 15.30
CA ASN A 108 -3.46 -3.42 15.71
C ASN A 108 -3.83 -1.93 15.87
N TYR A 109 -4.98 -1.50 15.34
CA TYR A 109 -5.47 -0.13 15.53
C TYR A 109 -6.99 -0.07 15.72
N VAL A 110 -7.44 1.01 16.37
CA VAL A 110 -8.85 1.39 16.44
C VAL A 110 -8.93 2.87 16.06
N LYS A 111 -9.81 3.19 15.11
CA LYS A 111 -9.99 4.51 14.50
C LYS A 111 -11.46 4.89 14.58
N GLY A 112 -11.73 6.11 15.03
CA GLY A 112 -13.07 6.67 15.14
C GLY A 112 -13.12 8.05 14.53
N ALA A 113 -14.21 8.37 13.84
CA ALA A 113 -14.44 9.69 13.27
C ALA A 113 -15.91 10.08 13.34
N VAL A 114 -16.17 11.39 13.40
CA VAL A 114 -17.51 11.99 13.31
C VAL A 114 -17.50 13.07 12.23
N GLY A 115 -18.63 13.28 11.56
CA GLY A 115 -18.70 14.20 10.42
C GLY A 115 -20.10 14.74 10.12
N SER A 116 -20.21 15.45 8.99
CA SER A 116 -21.46 16.02 8.49
C SER A 116 -22.53 14.95 8.25
N ALA A 117 -23.81 15.35 8.20
CA ALA A 117 -24.96 14.44 8.15
C ALA A 117 -24.92 13.36 9.26
N ASN A 118 -24.57 13.78 10.48
CA ASN A 118 -24.38 12.92 11.65
C ASN A 118 -23.57 11.66 11.35
N THR A 119 -22.53 11.77 10.52
CA THR A 119 -21.69 10.63 10.18
C THR A 119 -20.99 10.14 11.44
N LEU A 120 -21.14 8.86 11.75
CA LEU A 120 -20.38 8.13 12.75
C LEU A 120 -19.59 7.02 12.04
N PHE A 121 -18.28 7.02 12.22
CA PHE A 121 -17.39 6.01 11.67
C PHE A 121 -16.59 5.37 12.82
N ALA A 122 -16.55 4.05 12.83
CA ALA A 122 -15.72 3.26 13.73
C ALA A 122 -15.06 2.12 12.95
N GLU A 123 -13.77 1.93 13.15
CA GLU A 123 -12.94 0.96 12.44
C GLU A 123 -11.97 0.31 13.42
N GLY A 124 -11.84 -1.00 13.35
CA GLY A 124 -10.95 -1.78 14.19
C GLY A 124 -10.23 -2.82 13.35
N TYR A 125 -8.92 -2.90 13.48
CA TYR A 125 -8.06 -3.83 12.77
C TYR A 125 -7.13 -4.51 13.76
N VAL A 126 -7.04 -5.83 13.66
CA VAL A 126 -6.07 -6.64 14.41
C VAL A 126 -5.34 -7.58 13.45
N ASN A 127 -4.04 -7.78 13.66
CA ASN A 127 -3.23 -8.71 12.86
C ASN A 127 -2.10 -9.32 13.69
N MET A 128 -1.88 -10.62 13.52
CA MET A 128 -0.75 -11.37 14.05
C MET A 128 0.41 -11.27 13.06
N GLY A 129 1.58 -10.83 13.51
CA GLY A 129 2.70 -10.49 12.62
C GLY A 129 4.09 -10.62 13.26
N ASP A 130 4.24 -11.53 14.23
CA ASP A 130 5.55 -11.89 14.80
C ASP A 130 6.35 -12.83 13.87
N ASP A 131 5.67 -13.55 12.96
CA ASP A 131 6.25 -14.48 12.00
C ASP A 131 6.07 -13.95 10.56
N PRO A 132 7.16 -13.63 9.81
CA PRO A 132 7.07 -13.23 8.41
C PRO A 132 6.45 -14.27 7.46
N ALA A 133 6.37 -15.54 7.87
CA ALA A 133 5.76 -16.63 7.10
C ALA A 133 4.29 -16.92 7.47
N LEU A 134 3.73 -16.27 8.50
CA LEU A 134 2.34 -16.44 8.93
C LEU A 134 1.70 -15.10 9.32
N GLU A 135 0.70 -14.69 8.55
CA GLU A 135 -0.12 -13.51 8.78
C GLU A 135 -1.57 -13.95 9.07
N ALA A 136 -2.20 -13.42 10.11
CA ALA A 136 -3.58 -13.73 10.45
C ALA A 136 -4.28 -12.53 11.11
N GLY A 137 -5.31 -11.99 10.47
CA GLY A 137 -5.93 -10.74 10.90
C GLY A 137 -7.44 -10.68 10.72
N ALA A 138 -8.04 -9.71 11.41
CA ALA A 138 -9.45 -9.38 11.32
C ALA A 138 -9.64 -7.86 11.25
N TYR A 139 -10.57 -7.45 10.38
CA TYR A 139 -10.94 -6.06 10.13
C TYR A 139 -12.44 -5.88 10.32
N PHE A 140 -12.84 -4.89 11.10
CA PHE A 140 -14.23 -4.48 11.26
C PHE A 140 -14.38 -3.00 10.94
N GLN A 141 -15.38 -2.67 10.11
CA GLN A 141 -15.77 -1.31 9.77
C GLN A 141 -17.25 -1.11 10.08
N HIS A 142 -17.60 0.00 10.72
CA HIS A 142 -18.96 0.53 10.77
C HIS A 142 -18.98 1.99 10.31
N LEU A 143 -19.88 2.30 9.40
CA LEU A 143 -20.22 3.65 8.97
C LEU A 143 -21.74 3.82 9.10
N GLY A 144 -22.18 4.81 9.87
CA GLY A 144 -23.58 5.22 9.97
C GLY A 144 -23.73 6.69 9.58
N GLN A 145 -24.79 7.04 8.86
CA GLN A 145 -25.08 8.42 8.44
C GLN A 145 -26.58 8.71 8.55
N SER A 146 -26.95 9.95 8.91
CA SER A 146 -28.34 10.42 8.88
C SER A 146 -28.46 11.86 8.38
N GLY A 147 -29.13 12.05 7.25
CA GLY A 147 -29.41 13.36 6.66
C GLY A 147 -30.63 14.06 7.25
N LYS A 148 -31.20 15.00 6.49
CA LYS A 148 -32.31 15.86 6.91
C LYS A 148 -33.69 15.36 6.45
N LEU A 149 -33.75 14.57 5.38
CA LEU A 149 -35.02 14.10 4.82
C LEU A 149 -35.59 12.91 5.62
N ASN A 150 -36.90 12.66 5.48
CA ASN A 150 -37.57 11.57 6.18
C ASN A 150 -36.87 10.23 5.90
N LYS A 151 -36.53 9.50 6.98
CA LYS A 151 -35.72 8.28 6.97
C LYS A 151 -34.45 8.30 6.09
N GLN A 152 -33.86 9.46 5.81
CA GLN A 152 -32.55 9.56 5.13
C GLN A 152 -31.44 9.04 6.04
N LYS A 153 -31.30 7.71 6.11
CA LYS A 153 -30.39 7.00 6.98
C LYS A 153 -29.75 5.85 6.21
N ALA A 154 -28.43 5.73 6.34
CA ALA A 154 -27.66 4.62 5.79
C ALA A 154 -26.75 4.04 6.87
N ASP A 155 -26.62 2.72 6.90
CA ASP A 155 -25.73 1.98 7.79
C ASP A 155 -24.95 0.93 6.99
N GLN A 156 -23.62 0.99 7.02
CA GLN A 156 -22.74 -0.03 6.47
C GLN A 156 -21.95 -0.69 7.61
N GLN A 157 -21.84 -2.01 7.52
CA GLN A 157 -20.99 -2.83 8.37
C GLN A 157 -20.17 -3.76 7.46
N LYS A 158 -18.87 -3.85 7.71
CA LYS A 158 -17.97 -4.83 7.09
C LYS A 158 -17.23 -5.59 8.17
N LEU A 159 -17.08 -6.89 7.98
CA LEU A 159 -16.22 -7.77 8.76
C LEU A 159 -15.40 -8.59 7.76
N SER A 160 -14.09 -8.59 7.89
CA SER A 160 -13.19 -9.45 7.13
C SER A 160 -12.30 -10.21 8.11
N VAL A 161 -12.10 -11.50 7.88
CA VAL A 161 -11.10 -12.33 8.55
C VAL A 161 -10.24 -12.96 7.47
N PHE A 162 -8.93 -12.83 7.58
CA PHE A 162 -7.98 -13.29 6.56
C PHE A 162 -6.77 -13.95 7.21
N GLY A 163 -6.18 -14.89 6.47
CA GLY A 163 -4.93 -15.55 6.83
C GLY A 163 -4.09 -15.82 5.59
N ARG A 164 -2.77 -15.80 5.77
CA ARG A 164 -1.79 -16.13 4.73
C ARG A 164 -0.63 -16.87 5.36
N THR A 165 -0.20 -17.96 4.74
CA THR A 165 1.01 -18.69 5.14
C THR A 165 1.90 -18.98 3.94
N ILE A 166 3.21 -18.79 4.12
CA ILE A 166 4.23 -18.96 3.08
C ILE A 166 4.98 -20.26 3.38
N GLY A 167 4.55 -21.36 2.78
CA GLY A 167 5.26 -22.64 2.84
C GLY A 167 6.47 -22.70 1.90
N ASP A 168 7.19 -23.82 1.96
CA ASP A 168 8.40 -24.03 1.14
C ASP A 168 8.10 -24.01 -0.37
N LEU A 169 7.00 -24.66 -0.79
CA LEU A 169 6.61 -24.85 -2.18
C LEU A 169 5.59 -23.82 -2.69
N ALA A 170 4.69 -23.37 -1.82
CA ALA A 170 3.56 -22.51 -2.18
C ALA A 170 3.13 -21.61 -1.02
N THR A 171 2.59 -20.45 -1.37
CA THR A 171 1.84 -19.58 -0.47
C THR A 171 0.37 -19.98 -0.52
N LEU A 172 -0.27 -20.08 0.65
CA LEU A 172 -1.71 -20.24 0.81
C LEU A 172 -2.30 -18.95 1.39
N SER A 173 -3.35 -18.44 0.77
CA SER A 173 -4.12 -17.27 1.21
C SER A 173 -5.60 -17.64 1.37
N GLY A 174 -6.25 -17.10 2.39
CA GLY A 174 -7.68 -17.30 2.64
C GLY A 174 -8.33 -16.07 3.25
N ARG A 175 -9.58 -15.79 2.87
CA ARG A 175 -10.36 -14.67 3.41
C ARG A 175 -11.84 -15.03 3.50
N VAL A 176 -12.50 -14.61 4.57
CA VAL A 176 -13.95 -14.62 4.71
C VAL A 176 -14.41 -13.19 4.94
N ASN A 177 -15.31 -12.72 4.09
CA ASN A 177 -15.89 -11.38 4.14
C ASN A 177 -17.39 -11.47 4.45
N PHE A 178 -17.86 -10.59 5.32
CA PHE A 178 -19.27 -10.31 5.55
C PHE A 178 -19.50 -8.80 5.44
N GLN A 179 -20.42 -8.39 4.57
CA GLN A 179 -20.85 -7.00 4.44
C GLN A 179 -22.36 -6.91 4.60
N ARG A 180 -22.82 -5.88 5.31
CA ARG A 180 -24.22 -5.54 5.47
C ARG A 180 -24.42 -4.06 5.22
N ASN A 181 -25.27 -3.72 4.24
CA ASN A 181 -25.70 -2.34 3.95
C ASN A 181 -27.20 -2.21 4.26
N GLY A 182 -27.57 -1.41 5.26
CA GLY A 182 -28.93 -0.96 5.49
C GLY A 182 -29.15 0.45 4.95
N LEU A 183 -30.30 0.67 4.31
CA LEU A 183 -30.73 1.98 3.80
C LEU A 183 -32.25 2.08 3.79
N TYR A 184 -32.78 3.22 3.37
CA TYR A 184 -34.19 3.40 3.06
C TYR A 184 -34.33 3.94 1.64
N PHE A 185 -35.42 3.59 0.94
CA PHE A 185 -35.82 4.23 -0.32
C PHE A 185 -36.39 5.63 -0.02
N TYR A 186 -35.55 6.50 0.52
CA TYR A 186 -35.91 7.86 0.90
C TYR A 186 -35.91 8.77 -0.33
N GLY A 187 -36.84 9.71 -0.33
CA GLY A 187 -37.05 10.67 -1.41
C GLY A 187 -38.49 11.16 -1.38
N ILE A 188 -38.72 12.35 -1.92
CA ILE A 188 -40.00 13.04 -1.93
C ILE A 188 -40.16 13.64 -3.32
N ASP A 189 -41.28 13.40 -3.97
CA ASP A 189 -41.64 14.08 -5.21
C ASP A 189 -42.03 15.53 -4.86
N ASN A 190 -41.30 16.51 -5.40
CA ASN A 190 -41.60 17.93 -5.16
C ASN A 190 -42.99 18.34 -5.69
N SER A 191 -43.56 17.60 -6.64
CA SER A 191 -44.92 17.83 -7.15
C SER A 191 -45.98 17.09 -6.32
N ASN A 192 -45.63 16.00 -5.64
CA ASN A 192 -46.52 15.24 -4.74
C ASN A 192 -45.83 14.97 -3.39
N PRO A 193 -45.70 15.96 -2.48
CA PRO A 193 -44.89 15.80 -1.25
C PRO A 193 -45.42 14.80 -0.22
N THR A 194 -46.63 14.26 -0.44
CA THR A 194 -47.26 13.19 0.36
C THR A 194 -46.94 11.79 -0.15
N LEU A 195 -46.30 11.67 -1.33
CA LEU A 195 -45.84 10.40 -1.90
C LEU A 195 -44.58 9.96 -1.13
N ASN A 196 -44.52 8.69 -0.72
CA ASN A 196 -43.50 8.12 0.18
C ASN A 196 -43.47 8.67 1.64
N PRO A 197 -44.60 8.65 2.38
CA PRO A 197 -44.67 9.20 3.74
C PRO A 197 -43.96 8.33 4.79
N ASP A 198 -43.82 7.02 4.55
CA ASP A 198 -43.06 6.10 5.39
C ASP A 198 -42.05 5.30 4.54
N PRO A 199 -40.87 5.86 4.23
CA PRO A 199 -39.91 5.22 3.33
C PRO A 199 -39.54 3.80 3.73
N GLU A 200 -39.52 2.88 2.78
CA GLU A 200 -39.27 1.48 3.11
C GLU A 200 -37.77 1.20 3.33
N ARG A 201 -37.44 0.41 4.35
CA ARG A 201 -36.07 -0.04 4.61
C ARG A 201 -35.67 -1.16 3.64
N GLN A 202 -34.48 -1.05 3.06
CA GLN A 202 -33.76 -2.12 2.38
C GLN A 202 -32.56 -2.57 3.23
N VAL A 203 -32.20 -3.85 3.22
CA VAL A 203 -31.02 -4.39 3.91
C VAL A 203 -30.36 -5.44 3.04
N LEU A 204 -29.27 -5.04 2.39
CA LEU A 204 -28.41 -5.93 1.61
C LEU A 204 -27.43 -6.65 2.55
N LYS A 205 -27.25 -7.94 2.33
CA LYS A 205 -26.30 -8.82 3.02
C LYS A 205 -25.46 -9.53 1.99
N PHE A 206 -24.15 -9.56 2.21
CA PHE A 206 -23.17 -10.23 1.37
C PHE A 206 -22.25 -11.06 2.26
N PHE A 207 -22.05 -12.31 1.90
CA PHE A 207 -21.06 -13.20 2.51
C PHE A 207 -20.21 -13.79 1.38
N GLU A 208 -18.89 -13.78 1.55
CA GLU A 208 -17.92 -14.24 0.56
C GLU A 208 -16.83 -15.03 1.27
N ALA A 209 -16.39 -16.12 0.62
CA ALA A 209 -15.22 -16.89 1.01
C ALA A 209 -14.27 -17.01 -0.18
N GLU A 210 -12.99 -16.77 0.08
CA GLU A 210 -11.91 -16.82 -0.91
C GLU A 210 -10.78 -17.69 -0.38
N GLY A 211 -10.24 -18.55 -1.24
CA GLY A 211 -9.07 -19.38 -0.99
C GLY A 211 -8.18 -19.43 -2.23
N GLU A 212 -6.88 -19.26 -2.05
CA GLU A 212 -5.92 -19.13 -3.13
C GLU A 212 -4.61 -19.87 -2.77
N VAL A 213 -4.03 -20.52 -3.77
CA VAL A 213 -2.72 -21.16 -3.71
C VAL A 213 -1.88 -20.66 -4.87
N VAL A 214 -0.67 -20.19 -4.57
CA VAL A 214 0.30 -19.69 -5.56
C VAL A 214 1.64 -20.35 -5.31
N ASN A 215 2.24 -20.95 -6.33
CA ASN A 215 3.58 -21.52 -6.18
C ASN A 215 4.62 -20.42 -5.88
N LYS A 216 5.66 -20.75 -5.12
CA LYS A 216 6.72 -19.79 -4.79
C LYS A 216 7.51 -19.39 -6.05
N PHE A 217 7.82 -18.11 -6.20
CA PHE A 217 8.68 -17.62 -7.28
C PHE A 217 10.06 -18.28 -7.22
N THR A 218 10.65 -18.52 -8.40
CA THR A 218 12.00 -19.07 -8.58
C THR A 218 12.69 -18.43 -9.79
N ASP A 219 13.99 -18.22 -9.66
CA ASP A 219 14.88 -17.67 -10.70
C ASP A 219 15.25 -18.70 -11.79
N ASP A 220 14.77 -19.94 -11.67
CA ASP A 220 14.96 -21.00 -12.66
C ASP A 220 14.58 -20.53 -14.09
N PRO A 221 15.51 -20.57 -15.08
CA PRO A 221 15.22 -20.23 -16.48
C PRO A 221 14.10 -21.09 -17.12
N ASP A 222 13.84 -22.27 -16.55
CA ASP A 222 12.83 -23.24 -16.95
C ASP A 222 11.70 -23.37 -15.91
N ALA A 223 11.52 -22.36 -15.04
CA ALA A 223 10.48 -22.34 -14.01
C ALA A 223 9.09 -22.75 -14.53
N PHE A 224 8.43 -23.68 -13.82
CA PHE A 224 6.99 -23.91 -13.94
C PHE A 224 6.26 -23.18 -12.81
N SER A 225 5.39 -22.25 -13.19
CA SER A 225 4.52 -21.51 -12.28
C SER A 225 3.09 -21.99 -12.38
N TYR A 226 2.40 -22.06 -11.24
CA TYR A 226 0.99 -22.39 -11.14
C TYR A 226 0.31 -21.62 -10.01
N ALA A 227 -0.96 -21.27 -10.24
CA ALA A 227 -1.83 -20.72 -9.22
C ALA A 227 -3.26 -21.25 -9.41
N ALA A 228 -3.99 -21.39 -8.31
CA ALA A 228 -5.42 -21.69 -8.33
C ALA A 228 -6.13 -20.85 -7.26
N LYS A 229 -7.27 -20.26 -7.62
CA LYS A 229 -8.04 -19.38 -6.75
C LYS A 229 -9.52 -19.67 -6.87
N ALA A 230 -10.12 -20.07 -5.75
CA ALA A 230 -11.56 -20.21 -5.58
C ALA A 230 -12.11 -19.01 -4.82
N ASN A 231 -13.12 -18.36 -5.36
CA ASN A 231 -13.94 -17.37 -4.67
C ASN A 231 -15.40 -17.83 -4.76
N GLY A 232 -16.18 -17.64 -3.71
CA GLY A 232 -17.62 -17.90 -3.75
C GLY A 232 -18.38 -16.98 -2.81
N TYR A 233 -19.51 -16.46 -3.28
CA TYR A 233 -20.33 -15.54 -2.50
C TYR A 233 -21.82 -15.91 -2.51
N ILE A 234 -22.50 -15.45 -1.47
CA ILE A 234 -23.96 -15.42 -1.34
C ILE A 234 -24.36 -13.99 -0.99
N TRP A 235 -25.26 -13.43 -1.77
CA TRP A 235 -25.90 -12.14 -1.53
C TRP A 235 -27.40 -12.34 -1.32
N SER A 236 -28.01 -11.47 -0.51
CA SER A 236 -29.45 -11.42 -0.33
C SER A 236 -29.88 -10.04 0.11
N ASP A 237 -31.11 -9.68 -0.19
CA ASP A 237 -31.72 -8.41 0.21
C ASP A 237 -32.83 -8.63 1.26
N LYS A 238 -33.76 -7.68 1.38
CA LYS A 238 -34.98 -7.83 2.18
C LYS A 238 -36.18 -8.35 1.37
N PHE A 239 -36.29 -8.03 0.09
CA PHE A 239 -37.45 -8.27 -0.79
C PHE A 239 -37.37 -9.63 -1.50
N SER A 240 -36.96 -10.67 -0.76
CA SER A 240 -36.81 -12.06 -1.23
C SER A 240 -35.66 -12.35 -2.21
N ALA A 241 -35.00 -11.34 -2.78
CA ALA A 241 -33.96 -11.51 -3.78
C ALA A 241 -32.69 -12.13 -3.19
N LYS A 242 -32.10 -13.08 -3.93
CA LYS A 242 -30.92 -13.86 -3.55
C LYS A 242 -30.06 -14.13 -4.77
N GLU A 243 -28.75 -14.08 -4.56
CA GLU A 243 -27.75 -14.36 -5.58
C GLU A 243 -26.64 -15.21 -4.99
N SER A 244 -26.13 -16.16 -5.75
CA SER A 244 -24.92 -16.90 -5.41
C SER A 244 -24.01 -17.05 -6.62
N SER A 245 -22.72 -17.16 -6.35
CA SER A 245 -21.72 -17.37 -7.39
C SER A 245 -20.52 -18.12 -6.85
N ILE A 246 -19.86 -18.87 -7.74
CA ILE A 246 -18.59 -19.56 -7.48
C ILE A 246 -17.69 -19.29 -8.68
N VAL A 247 -16.51 -18.71 -8.43
CA VAL A 247 -15.49 -18.42 -9.45
C VAL A 247 -14.25 -19.27 -9.16
N LEU A 248 -13.93 -20.19 -10.06
CA LEU A 248 -12.75 -21.05 -10.00
C LEU A 248 -11.75 -20.62 -11.07
N ASN A 249 -10.64 -20.03 -10.66
CA ASN A 249 -9.57 -19.57 -11.55
C ASN A 249 -8.38 -20.53 -11.47
N GLY A 250 -7.85 -20.93 -12.62
CA GLY A 250 -6.62 -21.70 -12.75
C GLY A 250 -5.61 -20.96 -13.62
N TYR A 251 -4.33 -21.09 -13.30
CA TYR A 251 -3.22 -20.50 -14.06
C TYR A 251 -2.04 -21.46 -14.06
N VAL A 252 -1.47 -21.71 -15.24
CA VAL A 252 -0.20 -22.41 -15.42
C VAL A 252 0.67 -21.68 -16.42
N ASN A 253 1.98 -21.59 -16.16
CA ASN A 253 2.94 -20.89 -17.01
C ASN A 253 4.31 -21.58 -16.95
N LYS A 254 4.79 -22.09 -18.08
CA LYS A 254 6.15 -22.64 -18.24
C LYS A 254 7.05 -21.58 -18.87
N ARG A 255 8.09 -21.17 -18.15
CA ARG A 255 9.21 -20.39 -18.69
C ARG A 255 10.09 -21.31 -19.56
N ILE A 256 10.60 -20.77 -20.67
CA ILE A 256 11.57 -21.40 -21.56
C ILE A 256 12.51 -20.28 -22.02
N ASN A 257 13.57 -20.03 -21.25
CA ASN A 257 14.47 -18.88 -21.46
C ASN A 257 13.68 -17.55 -21.51
N SER A 258 13.75 -16.77 -22.60
CA SER A 258 13.08 -15.47 -22.77
C SER A 258 11.59 -15.57 -23.12
N PHE A 259 11.07 -16.79 -23.32
CA PHE A 259 9.67 -17.07 -23.63
C PHE A 259 8.96 -17.63 -22.39
N ASN A 260 7.66 -17.39 -22.31
CA ASN A 260 6.77 -18.13 -21.41
C ASN A 260 5.54 -18.59 -22.21
N LEU A 261 5.19 -19.86 -22.06
CA LEU A 261 3.95 -20.44 -22.55
C LEU A 261 3.00 -20.55 -21.36
N GLY A 262 1.82 -19.93 -21.46
CA GLY A 262 0.88 -19.91 -20.35
C GLY A 262 -0.57 -20.14 -20.77
N LEU A 263 -1.34 -20.57 -19.78
CA LEU A 263 -2.77 -20.84 -19.88
C LEU A 263 -3.43 -20.39 -18.59
N ALA A 264 -4.29 -19.39 -18.67
CA ALA A 264 -5.26 -19.13 -17.62
C ALA A 264 -6.62 -19.71 -18.02
N SER A 265 -7.42 -20.10 -17.02
CA SER A 265 -8.82 -20.48 -17.17
C SER A 265 -9.65 -19.92 -16.02
N SER A 266 -10.93 -19.68 -16.27
CA SER A 266 -11.87 -19.27 -15.24
C SER A 266 -13.23 -19.93 -15.49
N VAL A 267 -13.81 -20.52 -14.45
CA VAL A 267 -15.19 -20.99 -14.44
C VAL A 267 -15.96 -20.14 -13.44
N GLU A 268 -16.83 -19.28 -13.94
CA GLU A 268 -17.74 -18.46 -13.15
C GLU A 268 -19.15 -19.04 -13.25
N LEU A 269 -19.61 -19.67 -12.16
CA LEU A 269 -20.99 -20.11 -12.02
C LEU A 269 -21.80 -19.02 -11.30
N GLY A 270 -22.99 -18.75 -11.79
CA GLY A 270 -23.84 -17.65 -11.29
C GLY A 270 -25.31 -18.03 -11.31
N SER A 271 -26.00 -17.80 -10.18
CA SER A 271 -27.45 -17.96 -10.10
C SER A 271 -28.06 -16.84 -9.27
N THR A 272 -29.04 -16.15 -9.84
CA THR A 272 -29.78 -15.06 -9.20
C THR A 272 -31.27 -15.39 -9.26
N LYS A 273 -31.98 -15.14 -8.17
CA LYS A 273 -33.42 -15.32 -8.07
C LYS A 273 -34.06 -14.18 -7.28
N ASP A 274 -35.15 -13.67 -7.81
CA ASP A 274 -36.05 -12.69 -7.20
C ASP A 274 -37.45 -13.31 -7.03
N GLU A 275 -38.48 -12.51 -6.81
CA GLU A 275 -39.87 -12.97 -6.66
C GLU A 275 -40.45 -13.56 -7.96
N LEU A 276 -40.19 -12.90 -9.10
CA LEU A 276 -40.72 -13.22 -10.43
C LEU A 276 -39.64 -13.55 -11.46
N THR A 277 -38.38 -13.13 -11.24
CA THR A 277 -37.25 -13.44 -12.13
C THR A 277 -36.31 -14.49 -11.52
N ALA A 278 -35.70 -15.29 -12.39
CA ALA A 278 -34.58 -16.16 -12.06
C ALA A 278 -33.65 -16.24 -13.28
N VAL A 279 -32.35 -16.36 -13.04
CA VAL A 279 -31.33 -16.44 -14.10
C VAL A 279 -30.15 -17.30 -13.64
N GLY A 280 -29.64 -18.13 -14.54
CA GLY A 280 -28.37 -18.84 -14.43
C GLY A 280 -27.40 -18.35 -15.51
N ASN A 281 -26.52 -17.40 -15.15
CA ASN A 281 -25.58 -16.78 -16.09
C ASN A 281 -24.14 -17.26 -15.85
N ASN A 282 -23.83 -18.48 -16.32
CA ASN A 282 -22.51 -19.08 -16.14
C ASN A 282 -21.57 -18.75 -17.31
N ILE A 283 -20.29 -18.55 -17.03
CA ILE A 283 -19.25 -18.26 -18.02
C ILE A 283 -18.03 -19.14 -17.78
N PHE A 284 -17.52 -19.78 -18.83
CA PHE A 284 -16.19 -20.39 -18.88
C PHE A 284 -15.28 -19.56 -19.78
N LYS A 285 -14.07 -19.25 -19.30
CA LYS A 285 -13.03 -18.51 -20.02
C LYS A 285 -11.76 -19.35 -20.13
N LEU A 286 -11.10 -19.30 -21.28
CA LEU A 286 -9.85 -19.99 -21.56
C LEU A 286 -8.88 -19.06 -22.31
N ASN A 287 -7.71 -18.84 -21.72
CA ASN A 287 -6.74 -17.84 -22.14
C ASN A 287 -5.35 -18.46 -22.38
N PRO A 288 -5.14 -19.18 -23.49
CA PRO A 288 -3.80 -19.57 -23.93
C PRO A 288 -3.04 -18.33 -24.45
N TYR A 289 -1.80 -18.16 -24.02
CA TYR A 289 -0.96 -17.03 -24.40
C TYR A 289 0.53 -17.40 -24.52
N ILE A 290 1.25 -16.58 -25.29
CA ILE A 290 2.71 -16.60 -25.40
C ILE A 290 3.25 -15.24 -24.97
N LYS A 291 4.10 -15.22 -23.93
CA LYS A 291 4.76 -14.01 -23.45
C LYS A 291 6.25 -14.03 -23.81
N LEU A 292 6.67 -13.13 -24.68
CA LEU A 292 8.07 -12.80 -24.97
C LEU A 292 8.52 -11.64 -24.07
N GLN A 293 9.70 -11.76 -23.46
CA GLN A 293 10.30 -10.69 -22.66
C GLN A 293 11.79 -10.55 -23.01
N THR A 294 12.19 -9.43 -23.62
CA THR A 294 13.55 -9.18 -24.10
C THR A 294 13.87 -7.68 -24.15
N ASN A 295 15.08 -7.29 -23.72
CA ASN A 295 15.64 -5.93 -23.86
C ASN A 295 14.67 -4.77 -23.51
N GLY A 296 13.96 -4.88 -22.37
CA GLY A 296 13.00 -3.86 -21.91
C GLY A 296 11.61 -3.94 -22.57
N VAL A 297 11.45 -4.77 -23.59
CA VAL A 297 10.17 -5.07 -24.26
C VAL A 297 9.53 -6.30 -23.63
N THR A 298 8.23 -6.23 -23.33
CA THR A 298 7.40 -7.39 -23.02
C THR A 298 6.20 -7.41 -23.96
N VAL A 299 5.99 -8.51 -24.68
CA VAL A 299 4.79 -8.72 -25.50
C VAL A 299 4.12 -9.99 -25.03
N ASN A 300 2.85 -9.87 -24.65
CA ASN A 300 1.97 -11.01 -24.38
C ASN A 300 0.93 -11.10 -25.49
N ALA A 301 0.89 -12.23 -26.19
CA ALA A 301 -0.05 -12.46 -27.28
C ALA A 301 -0.82 -13.76 -27.04
N GLY A 302 -2.13 -13.66 -26.92
CA GLY A 302 -3.04 -14.79 -26.75
C GLY A 302 -4.45 -14.48 -27.25
N ILE A 303 -5.37 -15.38 -26.91
CA ILE A 303 -6.80 -15.22 -27.18
C ILE A 303 -7.61 -15.35 -25.88
N ASN A 304 -8.84 -14.86 -25.91
CA ASN A 304 -9.84 -15.11 -24.89
C ASN A 304 -11.00 -15.88 -25.52
N PHE A 305 -11.02 -17.19 -25.34
CA PHE A 305 -12.20 -18.01 -25.67
C PHE A 305 -13.17 -17.95 -24.49
N VAL A 306 -14.42 -17.56 -24.76
CA VAL A 306 -15.46 -17.40 -23.75
C VAL A 306 -16.70 -18.17 -24.16
N GLN A 307 -17.18 -19.03 -23.27
CA GLN A 307 -18.41 -19.81 -23.41
C GLN A 307 -19.40 -19.39 -22.31
N GLU A 308 -20.51 -18.79 -22.70
CA GLU A 308 -21.68 -18.61 -21.84
C GLU A 308 -22.52 -19.90 -21.83
N PHE A 309 -23.11 -20.24 -20.69
CA PHE A 309 -24.04 -21.38 -20.57
C PHE A 309 -25.00 -21.22 -19.38
N GLY A 310 -26.15 -21.88 -19.46
CA GLY A 310 -27.32 -21.62 -18.61
C GLY A 310 -28.47 -21.16 -19.51
N ASP A 311 -29.12 -20.04 -19.16
CA ASP A 311 -30.26 -19.53 -19.95
C ASP A 311 -29.83 -18.93 -21.31
N VAL A 312 -28.59 -18.44 -21.39
CA VAL A 312 -27.94 -18.01 -22.62
C VAL A 312 -26.76 -18.94 -22.89
N SER A 313 -26.67 -19.47 -24.12
CA SER A 313 -25.55 -20.29 -24.58
C SER A 313 -24.91 -19.65 -25.79
N SER A 314 -23.64 -19.27 -25.70
CA SER A 314 -22.90 -18.61 -26.78
C SER A 314 -21.40 -18.76 -26.63
N SER A 315 -20.71 -19.05 -27.74
CA SER A 315 -19.25 -19.18 -27.83
C SER A 315 -18.67 -17.97 -28.56
N ARG A 316 -17.67 -17.29 -27.97
CA ARG A 316 -16.98 -16.14 -28.59
C ARG A 316 -15.47 -16.26 -28.43
N ILE A 317 -14.72 -15.68 -29.35
CA ILE A 317 -13.26 -15.57 -29.29
C ILE A 317 -12.91 -14.08 -29.45
N PHE A 318 -12.13 -13.56 -28.52
CA PHE A 318 -11.60 -12.20 -28.55
C PHE A 318 -10.07 -12.22 -28.61
N PRO A 319 -9.41 -11.16 -29.11
CA PRO A 319 -7.98 -10.98 -28.91
C PRO A 319 -7.66 -10.82 -27.41
N ALA A 320 -6.46 -11.22 -27.00
CA ALA A 320 -5.89 -10.91 -25.69
C ALA A 320 -4.41 -10.58 -25.86
N VAL A 321 -4.12 -9.34 -26.24
CA VAL A 321 -2.75 -8.88 -26.55
C VAL A 321 -2.40 -7.68 -25.67
N THR A 322 -1.24 -7.72 -25.02
CA THR A 322 -0.65 -6.57 -24.31
C THR A 322 0.81 -6.40 -24.69
N ALA A 323 1.27 -5.15 -24.77
CA ALA A 323 2.67 -4.82 -25.04
C ALA A 323 3.13 -3.72 -24.09
N ASP A 324 4.28 -3.93 -23.45
CA ASP A 324 4.96 -3.00 -22.57
C ASP A 324 6.35 -2.71 -23.14
N PHE A 325 6.70 -1.43 -23.23
CA PHE A 325 7.98 -0.94 -23.73
C PHE A 325 8.65 -0.05 -22.68
N THR A 326 9.74 -0.53 -22.09
CA THR A 326 10.54 0.24 -21.11
C THR A 326 11.39 1.25 -21.85
N MET A 327 10.90 2.50 -21.94
CA MET A 327 11.60 3.59 -22.62
C MET A 327 12.75 4.15 -21.78
N ILE A 328 12.55 4.23 -20.46
CA ILE A 328 13.59 4.54 -19.49
C ILE A 328 13.49 3.48 -18.38
N PRO A 329 14.55 2.70 -18.09
CA PRO A 329 14.56 1.75 -16.98
C PRO A 329 14.08 2.41 -15.69
N ASP A 330 13.19 1.71 -14.98
CA ASP A 330 12.45 2.15 -13.78
C ASP A 330 11.52 3.38 -13.96
N TYR A 331 11.97 4.44 -14.61
CA TYR A 331 11.27 5.73 -14.64
C TYR A 331 10.10 5.83 -15.63
N LEU A 332 10.14 5.17 -16.79
CA LEU A 332 9.10 5.31 -17.83
C LEU A 332 8.90 4.05 -18.68
N GLN A 333 7.69 3.51 -18.63
CA GLN A 333 7.19 2.46 -19.50
C GLN A 333 5.98 2.97 -20.30
N ILE A 334 5.99 2.76 -21.62
CA ILE A 334 4.84 2.93 -22.50
C ILE A 334 4.14 1.58 -22.61
N PHE A 335 2.80 1.54 -22.61
CA PHE A 335 2.06 0.29 -22.73
C PHE A 335 0.85 0.41 -23.66
N GLY A 336 0.42 -0.73 -24.21
CA GLY A 336 -0.78 -0.88 -25.02
C GLY A 336 -1.49 -2.21 -24.77
N GLU A 337 -2.82 -2.20 -24.83
CA GLU A 337 -3.67 -3.38 -24.65
C GLU A 337 -4.73 -3.44 -25.75
N LEU A 338 -4.93 -4.62 -26.34
CA LEU A 338 -5.98 -4.96 -27.28
C LEU A 338 -6.68 -6.22 -26.77
N LYS A 339 -7.89 -6.08 -26.25
CA LYS A 339 -8.65 -7.17 -25.62
C LYS A 339 -10.13 -7.15 -25.96
N GLY A 340 -10.82 -8.23 -25.64
CA GLY A 340 -12.27 -8.30 -25.54
C GLY A 340 -12.69 -9.41 -24.57
N ASP A 341 -13.90 -9.33 -24.02
CA ASP A 341 -14.38 -10.27 -23.01
C ASP A 341 -15.92 -10.24 -22.89
N VAL A 342 -16.49 -11.24 -22.20
CA VAL A 342 -17.86 -11.15 -21.65
C VAL A 342 -17.78 -10.88 -20.16
N ASN A 343 -18.38 -9.77 -19.73
CA ASN A 343 -18.50 -9.40 -18.33
C ASN A 343 -19.84 -9.95 -17.80
N ARG A 344 -19.78 -10.87 -16.84
CA ARG A 344 -20.97 -11.32 -16.13
C ARG A 344 -21.49 -10.17 -15.27
N ASN A 345 -22.72 -9.75 -15.51
CA ASN A 345 -23.41 -8.81 -14.62
C ASN A 345 -24.15 -9.57 -13.52
N SER A 346 -24.36 -8.92 -12.37
CA SER A 346 -25.06 -9.54 -11.23
C SER A 346 -25.81 -8.49 -10.42
N LEU A 347 -26.80 -8.91 -9.63
CA LEU A 347 -27.61 -8.04 -8.79
C LEU A 347 -26.79 -7.46 -7.62
N LYS A 348 -25.76 -8.17 -7.14
CA LYS A 348 -24.71 -7.60 -6.26
C LYS A 348 -24.00 -6.44 -6.95
N GLN A 349 -23.49 -6.62 -8.18
CA GLN A 349 -22.78 -5.54 -8.89
C GLN A 349 -23.68 -4.33 -9.14
N PHE A 350 -24.94 -4.55 -9.56
CA PHE A 350 -25.89 -3.47 -9.77
C PHE A 350 -26.25 -2.74 -8.48
N THR A 351 -26.38 -3.44 -7.34
CA THR A 351 -26.62 -2.81 -6.04
C THR A 351 -25.38 -2.19 -5.38
N ASP A 352 -24.17 -2.51 -5.85
CA ASP A 352 -22.96 -1.75 -5.51
C ASP A 352 -22.88 -0.42 -6.29
N GLU A 353 -23.27 -0.40 -7.57
CA GLU A 353 -23.30 0.83 -8.40
C GLU A 353 -24.47 1.75 -8.02
N ASN A 354 -25.68 1.19 -7.86
CA ASN A 354 -26.86 1.90 -7.40
C ASN A 354 -27.65 1.05 -6.38
N PRO A 355 -27.59 1.35 -5.07
CA PRO A 355 -28.25 0.54 -4.06
C PRO A 355 -29.77 0.79 -3.96
N PHE A 356 -30.35 1.65 -4.81
CA PHE A 356 -31.77 1.99 -4.86
C PHE A 356 -32.53 1.23 -5.97
N LEU A 357 -32.16 -0.03 -6.24
CA LEU A 357 -32.85 -0.82 -7.27
C LEU A 357 -34.27 -1.22 -6.86
N ASN A 358 -35.08 -1.47 -7.88
CA ASN A 358 -36.33 -2.17 -7.78
C ASN A 358 -36.14 -3.70 -7.67
N SER A 359 -37.23 -4.41 -7.36
CA SER A 359 -37.29 -5.87 -7.43
C SER A 359 -37.53 -6.34 -8.87
N ASN A 360 -37.24 -7.62 -9.13
CA ASN A 360 -37.47 -8.30 -10.41
C ASN A 360 -36.63 -7.76 -11.58
N ILE A 361 -35.42 -7.28 -11.28
CA ILE A 361 -34.46 -6.81 -12.28
C ILE A 361 -34.12 -7.94 -13.26
N PHE A 362 -34.15 -7.63 -14.55
CA PHE A 362 -33.68 -8.53 -15.60
C PHE A 362 -32.16 -8.40 -15.75
N ILE A 363 -31.44 -9.52 -15.86
CA ILE A 363 -29.98 -9.55 -15.89
C ILE A 363 -29.49 -10.20 -17.19
N LYS A 364 -28.76 -9.43 -17.99
CA LYS A 364 -27.89 -9.90 -19.08
C LYS A 364 -26.42 -9.66 -18.75
N ASN A 365 -25.54 -10.48 -19.31
CA ASN A 365 -24.10 -10.21 -19.37
C ASN A 365 -23.79 -9.13 -20.43
N SER A 366 -22.72 -8.34 -20.24
CA SER A 366 -22.27 -7.34 -21.22
C SER A 366 -21.09 -7.85 -22.02
N ILE A 367 -21.08 -7.57 -23.33
CA ILE A 367 -20.07 -8.09 -24.26
C ILE A 367 -19.12 -6.95 -24.67
N GLU A 368 -17.92 -6.95 -24.12
CA GLU A 368 -16.84 -6.02 -24.49
C GLU A 368 -16.17 -6.53 -25.77
N LYS A 369 -16.85 -6.32 -26.91
CA LYS A 369 -16.44 -6.78 -28.25
C LYS A 369 -15.01 -6.38 -28.62
N LEU A 370 -14.63 -5.16 -28.24
CA LEU A 370 -13.30 -4.61 -28.47
C LEU A 370 -12.97 -3.56 -27.41
N SER A 371 -11.78 -3.66 -26.83
CA SER A 371 -11.19 -2.69 -25.92
C SER A 371 -9.75 -2.42 -26.35
N ILE A 372 -9.52 -1.25 -26.92
CA ILE A 372 -8.19 -0.72 -27.24
C ILE A 372 -7.81 0.27 -26.14
N SER A 373 -6.62 0.13 -25.56
CA SER A 373 -6.08 1.15 -24.65
C SER A 373 -4.57 1.30 -24.81
N GLY A 374 -4.05 2.46 -24.41
CA GLY A 374 -2.62 2.73 -24.39
C GLY A 374 -2.29 3.86 -23.43
N GLY A 375 -1.04 3.92 -22.98
CA GLY A 375 -0.66 4.83 -21.93
C GLY A 375 0.81 4.79 -21.53
N ILE A 376 1.10 5.50 -20.44
CA ILE A 376 2.40 5.53 -19.78
C ILE A 376 2.25 5.19 -18.30
N LYS A 377 3.27 4.57 -17.72
CA LYS A 377 3.38 4.26 -16.29
C LYS A 377 4.83 4.31 -15.85
N GLY A 378 5.10 4.65 -14.60
CA GLY A 378 6.46 4.67 -14.07
C GLY A 378 6.57 5.33 -12.71
N THR A 379 7.82 5.63 -12.34
CA THR A 379 8.15 6.40 -11.13
C THR A 379 8.97 7.63 -11.49
N GLY A 380 8.81 8.71 -10.72
CA GLY A 380 9.65 9.92 -10.82
C GLY A 380 10.85 9.92 -9.86
N GLY A 381 11.04 8.82 -9.12
CA GLY A 381 11.96 8.72 -7.99
C GLY A 381 11.28 8.10 -6.76
N PRO A 382 12.04 7.79 -5.69
CA PRO A 382 11.53 7.13 -4.50
C PRO A 382 10.27 7.83 -3.95
N GLY A 383 9.19 7.06 -3.79
CA GLY A 383 7.92 7.59 -3.28
C GLY A 383 7.06 8.37 -4.27
N PHE A 384 7.42 8.51 -5.56
CA PHE A 384 6.52 9.10 -6.58
C PHE A 384 6.23 8.11 -7.71
N GLY A 385 4.98 7.68 -7.84
CA GLY A 385 4.48 6.82 -8.93
C GLY A 385 3.40 7.52 -9.75
N TYR A 386 3.36 7.26 -11.06
CA TYR A 386 2.36 7.85 -11.95
C TYR A 386 1.90 6.85 -13.04
N LYS A 387 0.68 7.03 -13.51
CA LYS A 387 0.09 6.30 -14.64
C LYS A 387 -0.92 7.18 -15.38
N ALA A 388 -0.90 7.16 -16.71
CA ALA A 388 -1.90 7.77 -17.55
C ALA A 388 -2.30 6.81 -18.68
N LYS A 389 -3.59 6.65 -18.96
CA LYS A 389 -4.14 5.65 -19.89
C LYS A 389 -5.33 6.23 -20.64
N ILE A 390 -5.29 6.21 -21.97
CA ILE A 390 -6.46 6.46 -22.83
C ILE A 390 -7.04 5.12 -23.32
N TYR A 391 -8.35 5.06 -23.54
CA TYR A 391 -9.03 3.86 -23.97
C TYR A 391 -10.28 4.13 -24.82
N HIS A 392 -10.58 3.20 -25.73
CA HIS A 392 -11.81 3.13 -26.49
C HIS A 392 -12.37 1.70 -26.43
N LYS A 393 -13.64 1.60 -26.03
CA LYS A 393 -14.37 0.34 -25.83
C LYS A 393 -15.64 0.30 -26.67
N ILE A 394 -15.98 -0.88 -27.13
CA ILE A 394 -17.16 -1.22 -27.92
C ILE A 394 -17.91 -2.30 -27.13
N ILE A 395 -19.04 -1.92 -26.52
CA ILE A 395 -19.78 -2.72 -25.53
C ILE A 395 -21.20 -2.98 -26.01
N GLU A 396 -21.61 -4.24 -26.09
CA GLU A 396 -22.98 -4.67 -26.36
C GLU A 396 -23.67 -5.10 -25.06
N ASP A 397 -25.00 -4.89 -24.99
CA ASP A 397 -25.80 -5.07 -23.77
C ASP A 397 -25.19 -4.36 -22.55
N MET A 398 -24.92 -3.05 -22.67
CA MET A 398 -24.45 -2.23 -21.55
C MET A 398 -25.62 -1.86 -20.62
N PRO A 399 -25.54 -2.14 -19.29
CA PRO A 399 -26.57 -1.79 -18.33
C PRO A 399 -26.60 -0.28 -18.05
N LEU A 400 -27.81 0.27 -17.98
CA LEU A 400 -28.14 1.65 -17.65
C LEU A 400 -29.24 1.65 -16.58
N PHE A 401 -29.25 2.64 -15.68
CA PHE A 401 -30.23 2.72 -14.59
C PHE A 401 -31.20 3.87 -14.84
N VAL A 402 -32.50 3.58 -14.80
CA VAL A 402 -33.58 4.55 -15.05
C VAL A 402 -34.58 4.55 -13.91
N ASN A 403 -35.21 5.69 -13.63
CA ASN A 403 -36.23 5.79 -12.58
C ASN A 403 -37.43 4.91 -12.94
N ASN A 404 -37.96 4.12 -11.99
CA ASN A 404 -39.21 3.40 -12.19
C ASN A 404 -40.39 4.40 -12.20
N PHE A 405 -41.32 4.24 -13.14
CA PHE A 405 -42.48 5.14 -13.30
C PHE A 405 -43.56 5.01 -12.22
N THR A 406 -43.59 3.87 -11.51
CA THR A 406 -44.54 3.59 -10.42
C THR A 406 -43.91 3.91 -9.06
N ASP A 407 -42.72 3.37 -8.82
CA ASP A 407 -41.95 3.54 -7.59
C ASP A 407 -40.84 4.59 -7.78
N PHE A 408 -41.19 5.87 -7.72
CA PHE A 408 -40.29 6.99 -8.04
C PHE A 408 -38.97 7.10 -7.23
N ASN A 409 -38.83 6.33 -6.14
CA ASN A 409 -37.59 6.24 -5.33
C ASN A 409 -36.71 5.03 -5.67
N LYS A 410 -37.08 4.28 -6.72
CA LYS A 410 -36.40 3.06 -7.16
C LYS A 410 -35.95 3.18 -8.62
N PHE A 411 -34.91 2.42 -8.95
CA PHE A 411 -34.36 2.33 -10.30
C PHE A 411 -34.54 0.94 -10.89
N ASP A 412 -34.95 0.87 -12.14
CA ASP A 412 -34.88 -0.33 -12.95
C ASP A 412 -33.57 -0.34 -13.75
N VAL A 413 -33.10 -1.53 -14.16
CA VAL A 413 -31.95 -1.67 -15.08
C VAL A 413 -32.47 -1.98 -16.48
N ILE A 414 -32.06 -1.18 -17.46
CA ILE A 414 -32.28 -1.40 -18.89
C ILE A 414 -30.95 -1.62 -19.60
N TYR A 415 -31.00 -2.08 -20.86
CA TYR A 415 -29.82 -2.39 -21.66
C TYR A 415 -29.86 -1.62 -22.98
N ASP A 416 -28.78 -0.92 -23.33
CA ASP A 416 -28.67 -0.20 -24.61
C ASP A 416 -28.72 -1.20 -25.78
N TYR A 417 -29.80 -1.13 -26.57
CA TYR A 417 -30.02 -2.04 -27.68
C TYR A 417 -29.05 -1.73 -28.82
N GLY A 418 -28.05 -2.61 -29.01
CA GLY A 418 -27.02 -2.45 -30.02
C GLY A 418 -25.63 -2.49 -29.42
N THR A 419 -24.85 -1.42 -29.57
CA THR A 419 -23.45 -1.40 -29.13
C THR A 419 -23.00 0.02 -28.77
N THR A 420 -22.93 0.30 -27.47
CA THR A 420 -22.38 1.53 -26.90
C THR A 420 -20.89 1.66 -27.23
N LYS A 421 -20.46 2.89 -27.56
CA LYS A 421 -19.05 3.28 -27.66
C LYS A 421 -18.66 4.07 -26.42
N LEU A 422 -17.64 3.63 -25.70
CA LEU A 422 -17.11 4.31 -24.51
C LEU A 422 -15.67 4.75 -24.82
N THR A 423 -15.39 6.05 -24.73
CA THR A 423 -14.03 6.60 -24.87
C THR A 423 -13.65 7.29 -23.58
N GLY A 424 -12.44 7.07 -23.07
CA GLY A 424 -12.06 7.62 -21.77
C GLY A 424 -10.56 7.80 -21.55
N ALA A 425 -10.25 8.53 -20.48
CA ALA A 425 -8.92 8.77 -19.97
C ALA A 425 -8.87 8.53 -18.46
N GLU A 426 -7.85 7.80 -18.01
CA GLU A 426 -7.52 7.52 -16.61
C GLU A 426 -6.16 8.16 -16.30
N GLY A 427 -6.07 8.89 -15.19
CA GLY A 427 -4.83 9.42 -14.64
C GLY A 427 -4.72 9.08 -13.15
N GLU A 428 -3.56 8.61 -12.72
CA GLU A 428 -3.32 8.11 -11.36
C GLU A 428 -1.93 8.58 -10.90
N ILE A 429 -1.86 9.13 -9.68
CA ILE A 429 -0.63 9.62 -9.05
C ILE A 429 -0.59 9.07 -7.62
N SER A 430 0.53 8.48 -7.23
CA SER A 430 0.76 8.03 -5.85
C SER A 430 2.02 8.68 -5.29
N VAL A 431 1.92 9.21 -4.08
CA VAL A 431 2.98 9.95 -3.38
C VAL A 431 3.14 9.37 -1.97
N GLN A 432 4.34 8.88 -1.65
CA GLN A 432 4.74 8.44 -0.30
C GLN A 432 5.87 9.36 0.16
N VAL A 433 5.55 10.28 1.08
CA VAL A 433 6.51 11.25 1.64
C VAL A 433 7.22 10.67 2.86
N SER A 434 6.54 9.77 3.58
CA SER A 434 7.07 8.99 4.70
C SER A 434 6.20 7.76 4.93
N ASP A 435 6.60 6.87 5.83
CA ASP A 435 5.80 5.70 6.22
C ASP A 435 4.47 6.08 6.91
N ALA A 436 4.36 7.33 7.37
CA ALA A 436 3.15 7.90 7.98
C ALA A 436 2.33 8.79 7.02
N LEU A 437 2.81 9.03 5.79
CA LEU A 437 2.09 9.82 4.79
C LEU A 437 2.28 9.21 3.39
N LYS A 438 1.30 8.40 3.01
CA LYS A 438 1.05 7.93 1.65
C LYS A 438 -0.25 8.55 1.17
N TRP A 439 -0.32 8.86 -0.13
CA TRP A 439 -1.51 9.40 -0.78
C TRP A 439 -1.59 8.85 -2.20
N THR A 440 -2.81 8.53 -2.67
CA THR A 440 -3.04 8.15 -4.06
C THR A 440 -4.27 8.89 -4.59
N GLY A 441 -4.07 9.74 -5.59
CA GLY A 441 -5.14 10.43 -6.32
C GLY A 441 -5.39 9.79 -7.68
N LYS A 442 -6.65 9.57 -8.04
CA LYS A 442 -7.04 9.00 -9.34
C LYS A 442 -8.21 9.77 -9.95
N ILE A 443 -8.06 10.16 -11.21
CA ILE A 443 -9.10 10.79 -12.03
C ILE A 443 -9.44 9.89 -13.23
N ASN A 444 -10.72 9.81 -13.55
CA ASN A 444 -11.24 9.13 -14.73
C ASN A 444 -12.21 10.10 -15.41
N ILE A 445 -12.13 10.23 -16.74
CA ILE A 445 -13.04 11.02 -17.58
C ILE A 445 -13.52 10.10 -18.70
N GLU A 446 -14.84 9.99 -18.88
CA GLU A 446 -15.47 9.01 -19.76
C GLU A 446 -16.63 9.62 -20.56
N GLU A 447 -16.58 9.44 -21.87
CA GLU A 447 -17.65 9.78 -22.80
C GLU A 447 -18.33 8.48 -23.27
N TYR A 448 -19.59 8.31 -22.91
CA TYR A 448 -20.44 7.20 -23.34
C TYR A 448 -21.34 7.65 -24.50
N LYS A 449 -21.36 6.86 -25.58
CA LYS A 449 -22.20 7.05 -26.76
C LYS A 449 -23.04 5.79 -26.99
N PRO A 450 -24.28 5.73 -26.48
CA PRO A 450 -25.20 4.62 -26.68
C PRO A 450 -25.64 4.49 -28.15
N ALA A 451 -26.23 3.35 -28.49
CA ALA A 451 -26.67 3.02 -29.84
C ALA A 451 -28.16 3.30 -30.07
N SER A 452 -29.02 3.01 -29.09
CA SER A 452 -30.47 3.26 -29.16
C SER A 452 -30.96 4.24 -28.10
N GLU A 453 -30.37 4.24 -26.91
CA GLU A 453 -30.75 5.18 -25.85
C GLU A 453 -30.32 6.61 -26.14
N THR A 454 -31.12 7.60 -25.70
CA THR A 454 -30.80 9.02 -25.92
C THR A 454 -29.63 9.51 -25.06
N LEU A 455 -29.45 8.92 -23.87
CA LEU A 455 -28.43 9.27 -22.88
C LEU A 455 -27.94 8.02 -22.14
N SER A 456 -26.69 8.01 -21.68
CA SER A 456 -26.18 6.95 -20.80
C SER A 456 -26.58 7.19 -19.35
N TRP A 457 -27.84 6.90 -19.04
CA TRP A 457 -28.44 7.09 -17.73
C TRP A 457 -27.61 6.49 -16.58
N PHE A 458 -27.40 7.29 -15.54
CA PHE A 458 -26.62 6.98 -14.34
C PHE A 458 -25.11 6.71 -14.54
N LYS A 459 -24.55 6.82 -15.76
CA LYS A 459 -23.11 6.62 -15.98
C LYS A 459 -22.31 7.94 -15.78
N PRO A 460 -21.43 8.04 -14.76
CA PRO A 460 -20.77 9.30 -14.44
C PRO A 460 -19.57 9.59 -15.36
N GLN A 461 -19.67 10.69 -16.12
CA GLN A 461 -18.65 11.13 -17.08
C GLN A 461 -17.31 11.58 -16.46
N MET A 462 -17.27 11.80 -15.14
CA MET A 462 -16.03 12.06 -14.42
C MET A 462 -16.09 11.40 -13.04
N ARG A 463 -15.01 10.73 -12.64
CA ARG A 463 -14.83 10.15 -11.29
C ARG A 463 -13.46 10.50 -10.74
N LEU A 464 -13.44 11.18 -9.60
CA LEU A 464 -12.24 11.48 -8.81
C LEU A 464 -12.28 10.64 -7.52
N SER A 465 -11.20 9.92 -7.23
CA SER A 465 -10.98 9.22 -5.95
C SER A 465 -9.63 9.63 -5.35
N SER A 466 -9.53 9.58 -4.03
CA SER A 466 -8.34 9.98 -3.28
C SER A 466 -8.26 9.16 -2.00
N ASP A 467 -7.21 8.35 -1.88
CA ASP A 467 -6.92 7.54 -0.70
C ASP A 467 -5.73 8.13 0.07
N LEU A 468 -5.77 8.02 1.41
CA LEU A 468 -4.80 8.56 2.38
C LEU A 468 -4.67 7.59 3.57
#